data_AF-A0A415ZUQ3-F1
#
_entry.id   AF-A0A415ZUQ3-F1
#
_cell.length_a   1.000
_cell.length_b   1.000
_cell.length_c   1.000
_cell.angle_alpha   90.00
_cell.angle_beta   90.00
_cell.angle_gamma   90.00
#
_symmetry.space_group_name_H-M   'P 1'
#
loop_
_entity.id
_entity.type
_entity.pdbx_description
1 polymer ?
#
loop_
_entity_poly.entity_id
_entity_poly.type
_entity_poly.pdbx_seq_one_letter_code
_entity_poly.pdbx_strand_id
1 'polypeptide(L)'
;MAKAHIQIRQQYDDGDYHEVEIFFVHGGIIIHRHILTDNEERAAIWKKYRKFWNKWYTMQEIVILKKELGALLRGLLKHPVQTYRLIKRL
;
A
#
# COMPACT_ATOMS: atom_id res chain seq x y z
N MET A 1 20.21 -0.12 5.03
CA MET A 1 19.99 -1.19 4.03
C MET A 1 18.74 -1.97 4.43
N ALA A 2 17.70 -2.00 3.59
CA ALA A 2 16.54 -2.87 3.81
C ALA A 2 16.98 -4.33 3.69
N LYS A 3 16.57 -5.19 4.63
CA LYS A 3 17.07 -6.56 4.74
C LYS A 3 16.30 -7.56 3.86
N ALA A 4 15.05 -7.27 3.55
CA ALA A 4 14.19 -8.07 2.67
C ALA A 4 13.15 -7.13 2.03
N HIS A 5 12.84 -7.38 0.76
CA HIS A 5 11.71 -6.76 0.08
C HIS A 5 10.80 -7.83 -0.51
N ILE A 6 9.48 -7.62 -0.43
CA ILE A 6 8.48 -8.43 -1.11
C ILE A 6 7.80 -7.51 -2.12
N GLN A 7 7.68 -7.96 -3.36
CA GLN A 7 7.00 -7.25 -4.41
C GLN A 7 5.82 -8.09 -4.89
N ILE A 8 4.63 -7.52 -4.85
CA ILE A 8 3.40 -8.15 -5.32
C ILE A 8 2.84 -7.25 -6.42
N ARG A 9 2.67 -7.82 -7.61
CA ARG A 9 2.10 -7.15 -8.78
C ARG A 9 0.80 -7.80 -9.15
N GLN A 10 -0.25 -6.99 -9.30
CA GLN A 10 -1.55 -7.45 -9.74
C GLN A 10 -2.13 -6.46 -10.75
N GLN A 11 -2.47 -6.99 -11.92
CA GLN A 11 -3.32 -6.29 -12.88
C GLN A 11 -4.77 -6.64 -12.55
N TYR A 12 -5.63 -5.63 -12.50
CA TYR A 12 -7.06 -5.81 -12.29
C TYR A 12 -7.81 -5.79 -13.63
N ASP A 13 -9.01 -6.38 -13.65
CA ASP A 13 -9.82 -6.55 -14.86
C ASP A 13 -10.29 -5.22 -15.47
N ASP A 14 -10.23 -4.13 -14.69
CA ASP A 14 -10.55 -2.77 -15.14
C ASP A 14 -9.37 -2.04 -15.78
N GLY A 15 -8.23 -2.73 -16.00
CA GLY A 15 -7.04 -2.16 -16.64
C GLY A 15 -6.12 -1.40 -15.69
N ASP A 16 -6.49 -1.29 -14.41
CA ASP A 16 -5.64 -0.73 -13.37
C ASP A 16 -4.49 -1.69 -13.05
N TYR A 17 -3.30 -1.12 -12.96
CA TYR A 17 -2.10 -1.84 -12.55
C TYR A 17 -1.72 -1.44 -11.14
N HIS A 18 -1.72 -2.38 -10.22
CA HIS A 18 -1.28 -2.15 -8.85
C HIS A 18 -0.03 -2.95 -8.55
N GLU A 19 0.90 -2.29 -7.90
CA GLU A 19 2.11 -2.90 -7.39
C GLU A 19 2.28 -2.49 -5.92
N VAL A 20 2.55 -3.49 -5.08
CA VAL A 20 2.81 -3.29 -3.66
C VAL A 20 4.23 -3.78 -3.38
N GLU A 21 5.06 -2.86 -2.90
CA GLU A 21 6.41 -3.16 -2.42
C GLU A 21 6.42 -3.07 -0.89
N ILE A 22 6.92 -4.11 -0.23
CA ILE A 22 7.02 -4.18 1.22
C ILE A 22 8.49 -4.27 1.60
N PHE A 23 8.99 -3.29 2.33
CA PHE A 23 10.37 -3.20 2.79
C PHE A 23 10.44 -3.49 4.29
N PHE A 24 11.21 -4.51 4.67
CA PHE A 24 11.54 -4.79 6.07
C PHE A 24 12.81 -4.03 6.44
N VAL A 25 12.67 -3.05 7.34
CA VAL A 25 13.76 -2.23 7.85
C VAL A 25 13.93 -2.44 9.35
N HIS A 26 15.09 -2.10 9.90
CA HIS A 26 15.37 -2.34 11.32
C HIS A 26 14.32 -1.70 12.26
N GLY A 27 13.76 -0.56 11.86
CA GLY A 27 12.76 0.19 12.62
C GLY A 27 11.30 -0.20 12.38
N GLY A 28 10.98 -1.13 11.47
CA GLY A 28 9.60 -1.44 11.11
C GLY A 28 9.41 -1.95 9.68
N ILE A 29 8.26 -1.64 9.09
CA ILE A 29 7.88 -1.99 7.72
C ILE A 29 7.52 -0.70 6.98
N ILE A 30 7.99 -0.57 5.74
CA ILE A 30 7.54 0.46 4.81
C ILE A 30 6.80 -0.26 3.69
N ILE A 31 5.60 0.21 3.35
CA ILE A 31 4.79 -0.32 2.26
C ILE A 31 4.64 0.79 1.23
N HIS A 32 5.10 0.56 0.01
CA HIS A 32 4.76 1.39 -1.12
C HIS A 32 3.65 0.73 -1.91
N ARG A 33 2.59 1.50 -2.19
CA ARG A 33 1.53 1.11 -3.09
C ARG A 33 1.58 2.01 -4.31
N HIS A 34 1.87 1.40 -5.45
CA HIS A 34 1.92 2.02 -6.76
C HIS A 34 0.63 1.65 -7.49
N ILE A 35 -0.07 2.65 -8.00
CA ILE A 35 -1.30 2.48 -8.77
C ILE A 35 -1.12 3.22 -10.08
N LEU A 36 -1.35 2.55 -11.19
CA LEU A 36 -1.42 3.15 -12.51
C LEU A 36 -2.82 2.90 -13.06
N THR A 37 -3.63 3.96 -13.14
CA THR A 37 -5.03 3.93 -13.57
C THR A 37 -5.25 4.88 -14.73
N ASP A 38 -6.17 4.58 -15.64
CA ASP A 38 -6.64 5.54 -16.65
C ASP A 38 -7.78 6.44 -16.15
N ASN A 39 -8.28 6.19 -14.93
CA ASN A 39 -9.39 6.92 -14.33
C ASN A 39 -8.91 8.10 -13.45
N GLU A 40 -9.25 9.32 -13.86
CA GLU A 40 -8.86 10.56 -13.17
C GLU A 40 -9.50 10.71 -11.78
N GLU A 41 -10.76 10.30 -11.61
CA GLU A 41 -11.45 10.40 -10.32
C GLU A 41 -10.83 9.44 -9.30
N ARG A 42 -10.49 8.21 -9.72
CA ARG A 42 -9.79 7.25 -8.88
C ARG A 42 -8.41 7.77 -8.50
N ALA A 43 -7.69 8.36 -9.46
CA ALA A 43 -6.43 9.02 -9.17
C ALA A 43 -6.59 10.15 -8.15
N ALA A 44 -7.63 10.98 -8.27
CA ALA A 44 -7.90 12.11 -7.38
C ALA A 44 -8.21 11.72 -5.93
N ILE A 45 -8.80 10.54 -5.68
CA ILE A 45 -8.92 9.98 -4.33
C ILE A 45 -7.54 9.90 -3.65
N TRP A 46 -6.51 9.64 -4.45
CA TRP A 46 -5.14 9.63 -3.99
C TRP A 46 -4.48 10.99 -4.20
N LYS A 47 -4.43 11.79 -3.14
CA LYS A 47 -3.95 13.19 -3.11
C LYS A 47 -2.60 13.50 -3.78
N LYS A 48 -1.79 12.49 -4.14
CA LYS A 48 -0.48 12.64 -4.81
C LYS A 48 -0.39 11.70 -6.02
N TYR A 49 -0.99 12.12 -7.13
CA TYR A 49 -0.83 11.46 -8.41
C TYR A 49 -0.02 12.31 -9.40
N ARG A 50 0.51 11.67 -10.44
CA ARG A 50 1.16 12.31 -11.60
C ARG A 50 0.67 11.64 -12.88
N LYS A 51 0.33 12.43 -13.90
CA LYS A 51 -0.03 11.90 -15.23
C LYS A 51 1.23 11.48 -16.00
N PHE A 52 1.23 10.28 -16.55
CA PHE A 52 2.25 9.76 -17.47
C PHE A 52 1.57 9.22 -18.73
N TRP A 53 1.97 9.72 -19.89
CA TRP A 53 1.32 9.47 -21.18
C TRP A 53 -0.19 9.78 -21.11
N ASN A 54 -1.03 8.78 -20.81
CA ASN A 54 -2.47 8.91 -20.60
C ASN A 54 -3.00 8.21 -19.34
N LYS A 55 -2.10 7.74 -18.46
CA LYS A 55 -2.46 7.11 -17.20
C LYS A 55 -2.02 7.98 -16.02
N TRP A 56 -2.75 7.88 -14.94
CA TRP A 56 -2.47 8.51 -13.67
C TRP A 56 -1.73 7.54 -12.78
N TYR A 57 -0.50 7.91 -12.41
CA TYR A 57 0.32 7.18 -11.48
C TYR A 57 0.17 7.77 -10.08
N THR A 58 -0.14 6.93 -9.11
CA THR A 58 -0.19 7.29 -7.69
C THR A 58 0.80 6.44 -6.92
N MET A 59 1.53 7.06 -5.99
CA MET A 59 2.31 6.35 -4.98
C MET A 59 1.82 6.72 -3.58
N GLN A 60 1.44 5.71 -2.80
CA GLN A 60 1.15 5.85 -1.38
C GLN A 60 2.26 5.16 -0.58
N GLU A 61 2.85 5.87 0.36
CA GLU A 61 3.82 5.33 1.31
C GLU A 61 3.15 5.17 2.67
N ILE A 62 3.18 3.96 3.22
CA ILE A 62 2.67 3.63 4.55
C ILE A 62 3.85 3.15 5.39
N VAL A 63 4.17 3.90 6.44
CA VAL A 63 5.25 3.56 7.38
C VAL A 63 4.64 2.98 8.65
N ILE A 64 5.01 1.76 8.99
CA ILE A 64 4.58 1.06 10.21
C ILE A 64 5.81 0.84 11.08
N LEU A 65 5.88 1.51 12.23
CA LEU A 65 7.01 1.35 13.14
C LEU A 65 6.94 0.00 13.86
N LYS A 66 8.09 -0.54 14.28
CA LYS A 66 8.19 -1.83 14.99
C LYS A 66 7.27 -1.92 16.21
N LYS A 67 7.11 -0.81 16.95
CA LYS A 67 6.20 -0.71 18.12
C LYS A 67 4.73 -0.87 17.73
N GLU A 68 4.36 -0.36 16.56
CA GLU A 68 2.99 -0.41 16.00
C GLU A 68 2.73 -1.76 15.34
N LEU A 69 3.73 -2.34 14.69
CA LEU A 69 3.66 -3.65 14.05
C LEU A 69 3.25 -4.74 15.05
N GLY A 70 3.82 -4.72 16.26
CA GLY A 70 3.45 -5.66 17.31
C GLY A 70 1.97 -5.52 17.73
N ALA A 71 1.44 -4.29 17.80
CA ALA A 71 0.04 -4.05 18.11
C ALA A 71 -0.88 -4.49 16.95
N LEU A 72 -0.48 -4.19 15.72
CA LEU A 72 -1.21 -4.52 14.49
C LEU A 72 -1.34 -6.04 14.30
N LEU A 73 -0.25 -6.78 14.49
CA LEU A 73 -0.25 -8.25 14.41
C LEU A 73 -1.11 -8.88 15.51
N ARG A 74 -1.05 -8.36 16.74
CA ARG A 74 -1.93 -8.82 17.83
C ARG A 74 -3.40 -8.54 17.55
N GLY A 75 -3.71 -7.38 16.96
CA GLY A 75 -5.06 -7.04 16.51
C GLY A 75 -5.56 -7.98 15.43
N LEU A 76 -4.74 -8.28 14.41
CA LEU A 76 -5.08 -9.22 13.34
C LEU A 76 -5.36 -10.62 13.89
N LEU A 77 -4.60 -11.09 14.87
CA LEU A 77 -4.80 -12.40 15.48
C LEU A 77 -6.05 -12.48 16.37
N LYS A 78 -6.37 -11.41 17.10
CA LYS A 78 -7.51 -11.39 18.04
C LYS A 78 -8.84 -10.99 17.38
N HIS A 79 -8.78 -10.03 16.47
CA HIS A 79 -9.95 -9.42 15.80
C HIS A 79 -9.64 -9.20 14.31
N PRO A 80 -9.52 -10.27 13.51
CA PRO A 80 -9.03 -10.19 12.13
C PRO A 80 -9.88 -9.27 11.24
N VAL A 81 -11.20 -9.39 11.30
CA VAL A 81 -12.13 -8.61 10.45
C VAL A 81 -12.09 -7.11 10.79
N GLN A 82 -12.05 -6.77 12.07
CA GLN A 82 -12.05 -5.37 12.53
C GLN A 82 -10.70 -4.70 12.24
N THR A 83 -9.61 -5.42 12.50
CA THR A 83 -8.26 -4.92 12.23
C THR A 83 -8.01 -4.78 10.73
N TYR A 84 -8.50 -5.73 9.90
CA TYR A 84 -8.46 -5.60 8.45
C TYR A 84 -9.21 -4.37 7.93
N ARG A 85 -10.40 -4.08 8.47
CA ARG A 85 -11.15 -2.86 8.09
C ARG A 85 -10.42 -1.57 8.48
N LEU A 86 -9.72 -1.57 9.61
CA LEU A 86 -8.89 -0.44 10.02
C LEU A 86 -7.72 -0.24 9.06
N ILE A 87 -6.99 -1.31 8.73
CA ILE A 87 -5.87 -1.28 7.78
C ILE A 87 -6.31 -0.80 6.39
N LYS A 88 -7.48 -1.26 5.91
CA LYS A 88 -8.02 -0.86 4.60
C LYS A 88 -8.34 0.65 4.50
N ARG A 89 -8.49 1.34 5.64
CA ARG A 89 -8.80 2.78 5.70
C ARG A 89 -7.56 3.66 5.84
N LEU A 90 -6.40 3.08 6.13
CA LEU A 90 -5.09 3.75 6.10
C LEU A 90 -4.58 3.86 4.65
#